data_AF-F3FV46-F1
#
_entry.id   AF-F3FV46-F1
#
_cell.length_a   1.000
_cell.length_b   1.000
_cell.length_c   1.000
_cell.angle_alpha   90.00
_cell.angle_beta   90.00
_cell.angle_gamma   90.00
#
_symmetry.space_group_name_H-M   'P 1'
#
loop_
_entity.id
_entity.type
_entity.pdbx_description
1 polymer ?
#
loop_
_entity_poly.entity_id
_entity_poly.type
_entity_poly.pdbx_seq_one_letter_code
_entity_poly.pdbx_strand_id
1 'polypeptide(L)' 'SARALAGLSNGTLVCCLPGSTNAVRTAWDGILAQQLDSRFRPCNFVPHLKQAEPCATRG' A
#
# COMPACT_ATOMS: atom_id res chain seq x y z
N SER A 1 10.95 16.44 -11.04
CA SER A 1 11.65 15.51 -10.12
C SER A 1 10.58 14.82 -9.27
N ALA A 2 10.26 13.56 -9.55
CA ALA A 2 9.26 12.80 -8.79
C ALA A 2 9.99 11.99 -7.73
N ARG A 3 9.87 12.37 -6.45
CA ARG A 3 10.53 11.69 -5.34
C ARG A 3 9.47 10.91 -4.57
N ALA A 4 9.24 9.66 -4.97
CA ALA A 4 8.37 8.74 -4.25
C ALA A 4 9.13 8.11 -3.07
N LEU A 5 8.45 7.86 -1.96
CA LEU A 5 9.00 7.21 -0.76
C LEU A 5 7.94 6.28 -0.19
N ALA A 6 8.34 5.12 0.34
CA ALA A 6 7.46 4.26 1.11
C ALA A 6 8.20 3.68 2.31
N GLY A 7 7.48 3.40 3.39
CA GLY A 7 8.04 2.80 4.59
C GLY A 7 6.97 2.22 5.51
N LEU A 8 7.39 1.31 6.39
CA LEU A 8 6.54 0.75 7.44
C LEU A 8 6.88 1.45 8.76
N SER A 9 5.87 2.00 9.43
CA SER A 9 6.02 2.59 10.75
C SER A 9 4.98 2.01 11.69
N ASN A 10 5.41 1.35 12.77
CA ASN A 10 4.54 0.70 13.75
C ASN A 10 3.46 -0.21 13.09
N GLY A 11 3.82 -1.01 12.09
CA GLY A 11 2.88 -1.88 11.37
C GLY A 11 1.89 -1.14 10.47
N THR A 12 2.11 0.14 10.20
CA THR A 12 1.36 0.95 9.22
C THR A 12 2.24 1.21 8.01
N LEU A 13 1.78 0.83 6.82
CA LEU A 13 2.43 1.17 5.56
C LEU A 13 2.11 2.61 5.17
N VAL A 14 3.14 3.43 4.97
CA VAL A 14 3.02 4.83 4.54
C VAL A 14 3.71 4.97 3.18
N CYS A 15 2.99 5.48 2.18
CA CYS A 15 3.48 5.70 0.82
C CYS A 15 3.27 7.16 0.40
N CYS A 16 4.35 7.86 0.09
CA CYS A 16 4.35 9.20 -0.50
C CYS A 16 4.53 9.07 -2.02
N LEU A 17 3.45 9.32 -2.76
CA LEU A 17 3.42 9.20 -4.23
C LEU A 17 3.37 10.58 -4.89
N PRO A 18 3.84 10.71 -6.15
CA PRO A 18 3.68 11.94 -6.92
C PRO A 18 2.19 12.25 -7.14
N GLY A 19 1.80 13.54 -7.07
CA GLY A 19 0.39 13.95 -7.14
C GLY A 19 -0.33 13.71 -8.48
N SER A 20 0.35 13.21 -9.50
CA SER A 20 -0.27 12.84 -10.78
C SER A 20 -1.06 11.53 -10.63
N THR A 21 -2.30 11.51 -11.12
CA THR A 21 -3.14 10.30 -11.16
C THR A 21 -2.46 9.14 -11.87
N ASN A 22 -1.69 9.42 -12.94
CA ASN A 22 -0.94 8.38 -13.64
C ASN A 22 0.15 7.77 -12.76
N ALA A 23 0.85 8.59 -11.96
CA ALA A 23 1.86 8.08 -11.04
C ALA A 23 1.25 7.25 -9.91
N VAL A 24 0.11 7.68 -9.37
CA VAL A 24 -0.62 6.92 -8.35
C VAL A 24 -1.13 5.59 -8.91
N ARG A 25 -1.69 5.60 -10.12
CA ARG A 25 -2.13 4.38 -10.82
C ARG A 25 -0.98 3.42 -11.03
N THR A 26 0.16 3.90 -11.54
CA THR A 26 1.35 3.06 -11.74
C THR A 26 1.86 2.46 -10.42
N ALA A 27 1.86 3.23 -9.32
CA ALA A 27 2.25 2.70 -8.03
C ALA A 27 1.27 1.64 -7.50
N TRP A 28 -0.03 1.86 -7.71
CA TRP A 28 -1.08 0.92 -7.30
C TRP A 28 -1.01 -0.39 -8.09
N ASP A 29 -1.17 -0.30 -9.41
CA ASP A 29 -1.25 -1.46 -10.30
C ASP A 29 0.09 -2.19 -10.43
N GLY A 30 1.20 -1.46 -10.33
CA GLY A 30 2.54 -2.02 -10.49
C GLY A 30 3.15 -2.61 -9.23
N ILE A 31 2.73 -2.18 -8.03
CA ILE A 31 3.38 -2.57 -6.77
C ILE A 31 2.37 -2.83 -5.66
N LEU A 32 1.60 -1.82 -5.26
CA LEU A 32 0.83 -1.87 -4.01
C LEU A 32 -0.27 -2.92 -4.02
N ALA A 33 -0.98 -3.08 -5.14
CA ALA A 33 -2.07 -4.05 -5.24
C ALA A 33 -1.60 -5.49 -5.01
N GLN A 34 -0.45 -5.87 -5.59
CA GLN A 34 0.12 -7.20 -5.41
C GLN A 34 0.68 -7.39 -3.99
N GLN A 35 1.36 -6.38 -3.45
CA GLN A 35 1.97 -6.47 -2.11
C GLN A 35 0.95 -6.41 -0.95
N LEU A 36 -0.25 -5.91 -1.21
CA LEU A 36 -1.36 -5.87 -0.25
C LEU A 36 -2.35 -7.04 -0.45
N ASP A 37 -2.12 -7.93 -1.42
CA ASP A 37 -2.85 -9.18 -1.58
C ASP A 37 -2.16 -10.29 -0.76
N SER A 38 -2.86 -10.85 0.22
CA SER A 38 -2.33 -11.92 1.09
C SER A 38 -1.99 -13.20 0.33
N ARG A 39 -2.55 -13.38 -0.87
CA ARG A 39 -2.31 -14.54 -1.75
C ARG A 39 -1.04 -14.39 -2.58
N PHE A 40 -0.47 -13.18 -2.66
CA PHE A 40 0.75 -12.95 -3.42
C PHE A 40 1.93 -13.66 -2.77
N ARG A 41 2.69 -14.40 -3.60
CA ARG A 41 3.81 -15.26 -3.19
C ARG A 41 5.09 -14.82 -3.90
N PRO A 42 6.28 -15.08 -3.35
CA PRO A 42 6.54 -15.85 -2.11
C PRO A 42 6.33 -15.06 -0.81
N CYS A 43 6.18 -13.74 -0.88
CA CYS A 43 6.01 -12.86 0.27
C CYS A 43 5.19 -11.62 -0.08
N ASN A 44 4.62 -10.96 0.92
CA ASN A 44 3.84 -9.73 0.79
C ASN A 44 3.82 -8.94 2.12
N PHE A 45 3.21 -7.75 2.13
CA PHE A 45 3.19 -6.90 3.33
C PHE A 45 2.11 -7.26 4.34
N VAL A 46 1.07 -8.02 3.95
CA VAL A 46 -0.09 -8.31 4.79
C VAL A 46 0.29 -8.88 6.18
N PRO A 47 1.22 -9.85 6.32
CA PRO A 47 1.66 -10.35 7.62
C PRO A 47 2.31 -9.32 8.55
N HIS A 48 2.79 -8.20 8.00
CA HIS A 48 3.52 -7.16 8.74
C HIS A 48 2.63 -5.96 9.10
N LEU A 49 1.39 -5.93 8.60
CA LEU A 49 0.44 -4.86 8.88
C LEU A 49 -0.26 -5.10 10.21
N LYS A 50 -0.55 -4.00 10.92
CA LYS A 50 -1.44 -4.03 12.07
C LYS A 50 -2.82 -4.54 11.64
N GLN A 51 -3.39 -5.43 12.45
CA GLN A 51 -4.80 -5.79 12.31
C GLN A 51 -5.64 -4.54 12.59
N ALA A 52 -6.35 -4.09 11.56
CA ALA A 52 -7.34 -3.03 11.68
C ALA A 52 -8.70 -3.67 11.93
N GLU A 53 -9.50 -3.02 12.77
CA GLU A 53 -10.92 -3.34 12.88
C GLU A 53 -11.56 -3.25 11.49
N PRO A 54 -12.50 -4.15 11.15
CA PRO A 54 -13.18 -4.12 9.87
C PRO A 54 -13.76 -2.73 9.63
N CYS A 55 -13.43 -2.15 8.48
CA CYS A 55 -13.88 -0.82 8.09
C CYS A 55 -15.40 -0.79 8.10
N ALA A 56 -16.00 0.00 8.99
CA ALA A 56 -17.42 0.31 8.91
C ALA A 56 -17.66 1.07 7.60
N THR A 57 -18.71 0.70 6.86
CA THR A 57 -19.13 1.48 5.70
C THR A 57 -19.32 2.93 6.11
N ARG A 58 -18.74 3.86 5.34
CA ARG A 58 -19.08 5.27 5.47
C ARG A 58 -20.56 5.39 5.08
N GLY A 59 -21.43 5.50 6.08
CA GLY A 59 -22.86 5.75 5.91
C GLY A 59 -23.12 7.09 5.22
#